data_AF-A0A0B8NM58-F1
#
_entry.id   AF-A0A0B8NM58-F1
#
_cell.length_a   1.000
_cell.length_b   1.000
_cell.length_c   1.000
_cell.angle_alpha   90.00
_cell.angle_beta   90.00
_cell.angle_gamma   90.00
#
_symmetry.space_group_name_H-M   'P 1'
#
loop_
_entity.id
_entity.type
_entity.pdbx_description
1 polymer ?
#
loop_
_entity_poly.entity_id
_entity_poly.type
_entity_poly.pdbx_seq_one_letter_code
_entity_poly.pdbx_strand_id
1 'polypeptide(L)'
;MTMTYLTGKANYDKFPHIEVKGHESQSWQGWNSICDAIATKLAGKEDSKNVLIIDMYPGVDKGSVINAIESSFTDALIVDSEVAKLPEERIINMIERNLTDDRVFGFMAPHKLEEFFDGDKLAELQSQVKNATNNLTIVIGRVPHWYTRVTSTSTLI
;
A
#
# COMPACT_ATOMS: atom_id res chain seq x y z
N MET A 1 47.12 1.11 -17.79
CA MET A 1 46.65 0.48 -16.54
C MET A 1 45.33 -0.20 -16.84
N THR A 2 45.32 -1.53 -16.93
CA THR A 2 44.10 -2.32 -17.15
C THR A 2 43.38 -2.43 -15.81
N MET A 3 42.14 -1.92 -15.71
CA MET A 3 41.38 -1.93 -14.46
C MET A 3 40.96 -3.37 -14.11
N THR A 4 41.60 -3.95 -13.09
CA THR A 4 41.47 -5.35 -12.63
C THR A 4 40.03 -5.77 -12.29
N TYR A 5 39.14 -4.83 -12.00
CA TYR A 5 37.74 -5.11 -11.66
C TYR A 5 36.88 -5.55 -12.87
N LEU A 6 37.33 -5.27 -14.11
CA LEU A 6 36.59 -5.61 -15.34
C LEU A 6 36.85 -7.03 -15.84
N THR A 7 37.84 -7.73 -15.28
CA THR A 7 38.29 -9.07 -15.74
C THR A 7 37.75 -10.23 -14.90
N GLY A 8 36.88 -9.97 -13.91
CA GLY A 8 36.28 -10.99 -13.05
C GLY A 8 34.85 -11.36 -13.46
N LYS A 9 34.46 -12.62 -13.25
CA LYS A 9 33.05 -13.06 -13.37
C LYS A 9 32.19 -12.22 -12.40
N ALA A 10 31.14 -11.60 -12.91
CA ALA A 10 30.23 -10.79 -12.08
C ALA A 10 29.66 -11.64 -10.94
N ASN A 11 29.91 -11.23 -9.70
CA ASN A 11 29.43 -11.91 -8.50
C ASN A 11 28.06 -11.38 -8.02
N TYR A 12 27.40 -10.57 -8.84
CA TYR A 12 26.10 -9.97 -8.53
C TYR A 12 24.98 -10.86 -9.05
N ASP A 13 24.22 -11.45 -8.14
CA ASP A 13 22.95 -12.09 -8.46
C ASP A 13 21.91 -11.02 -8.78
N LYS A 14 21.24 -11.16 -9.93
CA LYS A 14 20.19 -10.23 -10.37
C LYS A 14 18.82 -10.59 -9.81
N PHE A 15 18.67 -11.79 -9.25
CA PHE A 15 17.43 -12.28 -8.66
C PHE A 15 17.67 -12.84 -7.26
N PRO A 16 18.35 -12.07 -6.37
CA PRO A 16 18.56 -12.51 -5.02
C PRO A 16 17.19 -12.62 -4.34
N HIS A 17 16.92 -13.77 -3.74
CA HIS A 17 15.70 -14.00 -3.00
C HIS A 17 16.03 -14.77 -1.72
N ILE A 18 15.15 -14.61 -0.74
CA ILE A 18 15.18 -15.37 0.50
C ILE A 18 13.85 -16.10 0.59
N GLU A 19 13.90 -17.42 0.75
CA GLU A 19 12.71 -18.22 1.00
C GLU A 19 12.18 -17.94 2.41
N VAL A 20 10.92 -17.51 2.51
CA VAL A 20 10.21 -17.32 3.78
C VAL A 20 9.40 -18.57 4.09
N LYS A 21 10.01 -19.49 4.85
CA LYS A 21 9.41 -20.79 5.20
C LYS A 21 8.17 -20.64 6.07
N GLY A 22 7.16 -21.47 5.84
CA GLY A 22 5.89 -21.47 6.58
C GLY A 22 4.86 -20.45 6.08
N HIS A 23 5.18 -19.71 5.01
CA HIS A 23 4.34 -18.68 4.40
C HIS A 23 4.15 -18.90 2.89
N GLU A 24 4.30 -20.14 2.43
CA GLU A 24 4.25 -20.51 1.01
C GLU A 24 2.90 -20.16 0.36
N SER A 25 1.83 -20.10 1.15
CA SER A 25 0.47 -19.73 0.71
C SER A 25 0.06 -18.30 1.09
N GLN A 26 1.02 -17.43 1.39
CA GLN A 26 0.78 -16.04 1.82
C GLN A 26 1.30 -15.01 0.81
N SER A 27 1.59 -15.44 -0.41
CA SER A 27 1.96 -14.58 -1.53
C SER A 27 1.26 -15.08 -2.79
N TRP A 28 0.74 -14.16 -3.58
CA TRP A 28 -0.03 -14.45 -4.78
C TRP A 28 0.51 -13.63 -5.94
N GLN A 29 0.43 -14.19 -7.15
CA GLN A 29 0.86 -13.55 -8.38
C GLN A 29 -0.25 -13.62 -9.42
N GLY A 30 -0.49 -12.49 -10.10
CA GLY A 30 -1.53 -12.36 -11.12
C GLY A 30 -2.89 -12.01 -10.52
N TRP A 31 -3.65 -11.17 -11.23
CA TRP A 31 -4.87 -10.55 -10.71
C TRP A 31 -5.94 -11.56 -10.27
N ASN A 32 -6.14 -12.63 -11.05
CA ASN A 32 -7.11 -13.68 -10.69
C ASN A 32 -6.76 -14.32 -9.35
N SER A 33 -5.51 -14.78 -9.18
CA SER A 33 -5.08 -15.44 -7.95
C SER A 33 -5.16 -14.51 -6.73
N ILE A 34 -4.83 -13.23 -6.90
CA ILE A 34 -4.94 -12.22 -5.86
C ILE A 34 -6.41 -12.01 -5.47
N CYS A 35 -7.30 -11.81 -6.45
CA CYS A 35 -8.72 -11.56 -6.18
C CYS A 35 -9.43 -12.79 -5.59
N ASP A 36 -9.07 -14.00 -6.03
CA ASP A 36 -9.57 -15.26 -5.46
C ASP A 36 -9.15 -15.40 -3.99
N ALA A 37 -7.90 -15.04 -3.66
CA ALA A 37 -7.42 -15.06 -2.29
C ALA A 37 -8.16 -14.06 -1.40
N ILE A 38 -8.43 -12.86 -1.92
CA ILE A 38 -9.24 -11.84 -1.24
C ILE A 38 -10.66 -12.36 -1.01
N ALA A 39 -11.33 -12.86 -2.05
CA ALA A 39 -12.69 -13.40 -1.96
C ALA A 39 -12.78 -14.55 -0.96
N THR A 40 -11.79 -15.46 -0.96
CA THR A 40 -11.71 -16.57 0.01
C THR A 40 -11.62 -16.08 1.45
N LYS A 41 -10.87 -15.01 1.73
CA LYS A 41 -10.76 -14.41 3.07
C LYS A 41 -12.02 -13.64 3.51
N LEU A 42 -12.84 -13.22 2.54
CA LEU A 42 -14.11 -12.52 2.76
C LEU A 42 -15.31 -13.48 2.84
N ALA A 43 -15.18 -14.71 2.34
CA ALA A 43 -16.23 -15.72 2.37
C ALA A 43 -16.73 -15.97 3.81
N GLY A 44 -18.06 -16.02 3.98
CA GLY A 44 -18.71 -16.18 5.28
C GLY A 44 -18.84 -14.90 6.11
N LYS A 45 -18.48 -13.74 5.55
CA LYS A 45 -18.63 -12.41 6.19
C LYS A 45 -19.62 -11.50 5.47
N GLU A 46 -20.47 -12.05 4.60
CA GLU A 46 -21.34 -11.31 3.68
C GLU A 46 -22.36 -10.42 4.41
N ASP A 47 -22.80 -10.84 5.60
CA ASP A 47 -23.77 -10.10 6.42
C ASP A 47 -23.13 -8.99 7.28
N SER A 48 -21.81 -8.80 7.18
CA SER A 48 -21.07 -7.82 7.97
C SER A 48 -20.41 -6.76 7.09
N LYS A 49 -20.24 -5.55 7.63
CA LYS A 49 -19.46 -4.50 6.96
C LYS A 49 -17.98 -4.86 7.04
N ASN A 50 -17.41 -5.25 5.92
CA ASN A 50 -16.00 -5.55 5.76
C ASN A 50 -15.26 -4.32 5.22
N VAL A 51 -14.08 -4.07 5.76
CA VAL A 51 -13.16 -3.09 5.17
C VAL A 51 -11.82 -3.75 4.90
N LEU A 52 -11.43 -3.73 3.62
CA LEU A 52 -10.17 -4.25 3.10
C LEU A 52 -9.20 -3.08 2.86
N ILE A 53 -7.94 -3.25 3.26
CA ILE A 53 -6.89 -2.29 3.00
C ILE A 53 -5.91 -2.87 1.99
N ILE A 54 -5.63 -2.10 0.95
CA ILE A 54 -4.60 -2.39 -0.04
C ILE A 54 -3.54 -1.29 0.08
N ASP A 55 -2.51 -1.58 0.88
CA ASP A 55 -1.36 -0.68 1.03
C ASP A 55 -0.38 -0.88 -0.13
N MET A 56 -0.11 0.19 -0.87
CA MET A 56 0.70 0.12 -2.09
C MET A 56 2.10 0.66 -1.86
N TYR A 57 3.09 -0.16 -2.21
CA TYR A 57 4.47 0.29 -2.28
C TYR A 57 4.64 1.44 -3.31
N PRO A 58 5.53 2.42 -3.10
CA PRO A 58 5.81 3.45 -4.08
C PRO A 58 6.15 2.89 -5.47
N GLY A 59 5.50 3.42 -6.51
CA GLY A 59 5.73 3.02 -7.90
C GLY A 59 4.82 1.89 -8.40
N VAL A 60 3.93 1.34 -7.56
CA VAL A 60 2.85 0.48 -8.02
C VAL A 60 1.94 1.25 -8.98
N ASP A 61 1.53 0.60 -10.07
CA ASP A 61 0.49 1.13 -10.96
C ASP A 61 -0.88 1.03 -10.30
N LYS A 62 -1.28 2.12 -9.64
CA LYS A 62 -2.58 2.25 -8.96
C LYS A 62 -3.75 2.00 -9.91
N GLY A 63 -3.65 2.42 -11.17
CA GLY A 63 -4.72 2.24 -12.16
C GLY A 63 -4.97 0.76 -12.44
N SER A 64 -3.90 -0.01 -12.64
CA SER A 64 -4.01 -1.47 -12.82
C SER A 64 -4.60 -2.17 -11.60
N VAL A 65 -4.26 -1.73 -10.38
CA VAL A 65 -4.84 -2.28 -9.14
C VAL A 65 -6.34 -1.98 -9.06
N ILE A 66 -6.74 -0.71 -9.24
CA ILE A 66 -8.15 -0.31 -9.20
C ILE A 66 -8.96 -1.09 -10.24
N ASN A 67 -8.48 -1.18 -11.47
CA ASN A 67 -9.16 -1.92 -12.54
C ASN A 67 -9.39 -3.40 -12.18
N ALA A 68 -8.38 -4.07 -11.62
CA ALA A 68 -8.49 -5.47 -11.21
C ALA A 68 -9.49 -5.66 -10.07
N ILE A 69 -9.50 -4.74 -9.10
CA ILE A 69 -10.40 -4.75 -7.95
C ILE A 69 -11.84 -4.46 -8.37
N GLU A 70 -12.08 -3.40 -9.16
CA GLU A 70 -13.41 -3.04 -9.66
C GLU A 70 -14.02 -4.17 -10.50
N SER A 71 -13.20 -4.86 -11.30
CA SER A 71 -13.65 -5.99 -12.11
C SER A 71 -14.07 -7.21 -11.28
N SER A 72 -13.48 -7.37 -10.08
CA SER A 72 -13.71 -8.55 -9.23
C SER A 72 -14.72 -8.29 -8.11
N PHE A 73 -14.87 -7.03 -7.68
CA PHE A 73 -15.68 -6.61 -6.55
C PHE A 73 -16.58 -5.43 -6.94
N THR A 74 -17.51 -5.67 -7.86
CA THR A 74 -18.33 -4.63 -8.52
C THR A 74 -19.21 -3.82 -7.57
N ASP A 75 -19.62 -4.41 -6.45
CA ASP A 75 -20.47 -3.75 -5.45
C ASP A 75 -19.68 -3.13 -4.29
N ALA A 76 -18.34 -3.15 -4.36
CA ALA A 76 -17.50 -2.57 -3.32
C ALA A 76 -17.40 -1.04 -3.44
N LEU A 77 -17.40 -0.36 -2.30
CA LEU A 77 -17.00 1.05 -2.26
C LEU A 77 -15.48 1.14 -2.28
N ILE A 78 -14.91 1.83 -3.28
CA ILE A 78 -13.47 2.08 -3.33
C ILE A 78 -13.17 3.48 -2.81
N VAL A 79 -12.21 3.58 -1.89
CA VAL A 79 -11.76 4.83 -1.28
C VAL A 79 -10.25 4.96 -1.50
N ASP A 80 -9.83 5.96 -2.26
CA ASP A 80 -8.40 6.26 -2.47
C ASP A 80 -7.89 7.13 -1.31
N SER A 81 -7.00 6.60 -0.48
CA SER A 81 -6.44 7.35 0.64
C SER A 81 -5.49 8.47 0.20
N GLU A 82 -4.92 8.39 -1.01
CA GLU A 82 -3.94 9.36 -1.49
C GLU A 82 -4.57 10.72 -1.82
N VAL A 83 -5.90 10.82 -1.96
CA VAL A 83 -6.58 12.12 -2.16
C VAL A 83 -6.44 13.04 -0.94
N ALA A 84 -6.20 12.44 0.23
CA ALA A 84 -5.94 13.14 1.48
C ALA A 84 -4.45 13.47 1.68
N LYS A 85 -3.55 13.02 0.79
CA LYS A 85 -2.13 13.35 0.89
C LYS A 85 -1.93 14.86 0.67
N LEU A 86 -1.02 15.45 1.44
CA LEU A 86 -0.61 16.83 1.22
C LEU A 86 0.04 16.98 -0.19
N PRO A 87 -0.03 18.18 -0.79
CA PRO A 87 0.66 18.45 -2.04
C PRO A 87 2.16 18.13 -1.93
N GLU A 88 2.74 17.63 -3.03
CA GLU A 88 4.13 17.19 -3.04
C GLU A 88 5.10 18.28 -2.59
N GLU A 89 4.91 19.52 -3.04
CA GLU A 89 5.70 20.67 -2.62
C GLU A 89 5.71 20.84 -1.09
N ARG A 90 4.56 20.67 -0.44
CA ARG A 90 4.44 20.78 1.02
C ARG A 90 5.20 19.67 1.72
N ILE A 91 5.12 18.45 1.21
CA ILE A 91 5.85 17.29 1.74
C ILE A 91 7.35 17.49 1.57
N ILE A 92 7.81 17.94 0.40
CA ILE A 92 9.22 18.23 0.15
C ILE A 92 9.72 19.26 1.16
N ASN A 93 8.99 20.36 1.37
CA ASN A 93 9.37 21.38 2.36
C ASN A 93 9.45 20.83 3.80
N MET A 94 8.62 19.84 4.15
CA MET A 94 8.68 19.19 5.48
C MET A 94 9.94 18.34 5.66
N ILE A 95 10.41 17.69 4.58
CA ILE A 95 11.55 16.76 4.63
C ILE A 95 12.85 17.36 4.07
N GLU A 96 12.83 18.60 3.57
CA GLU A 96 13.94 19.23 2.83
C GLU A 96 15.26 19.13 3.59
N ARG A 97 15.25 19.39 4.90
CA ARG A 97 16.44 19.32 5.76
C ARG A 97 17.01 17.92 5.95
N ASN A 98 16.25 16.89 5.57
CA ASN A 98 16.65 15.49 5.61
C ASN A 98 17.00 14.95 4.22
N LEU A 99 16.73 15.70 3.14
CA LEU A 99 17.13 15.33 1.79
C LEU A 99 18.62 15.65 1.60
N THR A 100 19.39 14.62 1.28
CA THR A 100 20.84 14.73 1.02
C THR A 100 21.13 14.49 -0.46
N ASP A 101 22.19 15.10 -0.99
CA ASP A 101 22.67 14.83 -2.35
C ASP A 101 23.27 13.41 -2.50
N ASP A 102 23.62 12.76 -1.38
CA ASP A 102 24.05 11.37 -1.35
C ASP A 102 22.85 10.43 -1.49
N ARG A 103 22.82 9.70 -2.61
CA ARG A 103 21.74 8.77 -2.97
C ARG A 103 21.87 7.40 -2.30
N VAL A 104 23.01 7.12 -1.68
CA VAL A 104 23.34 5.82 -1.06
C VAL A 104 23.20 5.91 0.44
N PHE A 105 23.59 7.03 1.06
CA PHE A 105 23.54 7.26 2.50
C PHE A 105 22.62 8.44 2.82
N GLY A 106 21.34 8.14 3.02
CA GLY A 106 20.34 9.11 3.44
C GLY A 106 20.26 9.31 4.95
N PHE A 107 19.59 10.38 5.39
CA PHE A 107 19.25 10.62 6.79
C PHE A 107 17.91 9.96 7.15
N MET A 108 17.85 9.23 8.27
CA MET A 108 16.59 8.68 8.78
C MET A 108 15.76 9.80 9.41
N ALA A 109 14.82 10.36 8.65
CA ALA A 109 13.98 11.46 9.12
C ALA A 109 12.96 10.96 10.17
N PRO A 110 12.76 11.67 11.29
CA PRO A 110 11.89 11.24 12.38
C PRO A 110 10.39 11.52 12.14
N HIS A 111 9.97 11.68 10.88
CA HIS A 111 8.58 12.01 10.52
C HIS A 111 7.68 10.78 10.59
N LYS A 112 6.44 10.95 11.07
CA LYS A 112 5.40 9.93 10.97
C LYS A 112 4.64 10.07 9.66
N LEU A 113 4.20 8.94 9.10
CA LEU A 113 3.46 8.92 7.83
C LEU A 113 2.20 9.81 7.85
N GLU A 114 1.52 9.88 9.00
CA GLU A 114 0.31 10.69 9.23
C GLU A 114 0.53 12.19 8.99
N GLU A 115 1.75 12.68 9.21
CA GLU A 115 2.08 14.11 9.05
C GLU A 115 2.00 14.56 7.58
N PHE A 116 2.08 13.62 6.64
CA PHE A 116 2.03 13.90 5.20
C PHE A 116 0.61 13.94 4.63
N PHE A 117 -0.41 13.93 5.48
CA PHE A 117 -1.82 13.95 5.09
C PHE A 117 -2.53 15.18 5.65
N ASP A 118 -3.50 15.65 4.88
CA ASP A 118 -4.46 16.67 5.30
C ASP A 118 -5.46 16.03 6.26
N GLY A 119 -5.50 16.55 7.50
CA GLY A 119 -6.33 15.99 8.57
C GLY A 119 -7.83 16.08 8.30
N ASP A 120 -8.29 17.13 7.63
CA ASP A 120 -9.71 17.33 7.34
C ASP A 120 -10.16 16.36 6.25
N LYS A 121 -9.35 16.20 5.19
CA LYS A 121 -9.62 15.18 4.15
C LYS A 121 -9.58 13.77 4.71
N LEU A 122 -8.65 13.46 5.62
CA LEU A 122 -8.62 12.16 6.28
C LEU A 122 -9.90 11.92 7.10
N ALA A 123 -10.39 12.93 7.82
CA ALA A 123 -11.64 12.82 8.58
C ALA A 123 -12.85 12.60 7.66
N GLU A 124 -12.87 13.23 6.48
CA GLU A 124 -13.89 13.00 5.46
C GLU A 124 -13.87 11.56 4.94
N LEU A 125 -12.70 11.03 4.57
CA LEU A 125 -12.56 9.64 4.14
C LEU A 125 -12.97 8.65 5.24
N GLN A 126 -12.63 8.93 6.50
CA GLN A 126 -13.06 8.11 7.64
C GLN A 126 -14.58 8.10 7.79
N SER A 127 -15.22 9.26 7.63
CA SER A 127 -16.68 9.38 7.65
C SER A 127 -17.31 8.60 6.49
N GLN A 128 -16.72 8.68 5.29
CA GLN A 128 -17.16 7.95 4.11
C GLN A 128 -17.14 6.43 4.35
N VAL A 129 -16.02 5.89 4.86
CA VAL A 129 -15.89 4.45 5.18
C VAL A 129 -16.87 4.03 6.28
N LYS A 130 -17.01 4.83 7.36
CA LYS A 130 -17.90 4.51 8.48
C LYS A 130 -19.38 4.47 8.06
N ASN A 131 -19.78 5.40 7.19
CA ASN A 131 -21.16 5.55 6.74
C ASN A 131 -21.48 4.73 5.48
N ALA A 132 -20.51 4.02 4.92
CA ALA A 132 -20.70 3.18 3.75
C ALA A 132 -21.84 2.17 3.97
N THR A 133 -22.73 2.04 2.99
CA THR A 133 -23.84 1.08 3.01
C THR A 133 -23.46 -0.24 2.35
N ASN A 134 -22.37 -0.27 1.57
CA ASN A 134 -21.83 -1.46 0.93
C ASN A 134 -21.32 -2.46 1.98
N ASN A 135 -21.49 -3.76 1.71
CA ASN A 135 -20.97 -4.81 2.58
C ASN A 135 -19.45 -4.91 2.53
N LEU A 136 -18.82 -4.43 1.46
CA LEU A 136 -17.37 -4.32 1.30
C LEU A 136 -16.98 -2.88 0.96
N THR A 137 -16.05 -2.33 1.73
CA THR A 137 -15.32 -1.11 1.39
C THR A 137 -13.85 -1.46 1.24
N ILE A 138 -13.20 -0.94 0.20
CA ILE A 138 -11.78 -1.18 -0.10
C ILE A 138 -11.07 0.16 -0.05
N VAL A 139 -10.13 0.32 0.87
CA VAL A 139 -9.27 1.51 0.93
C VAL A 139 -7.97 1.17 0.22
N ILE A 140 -7.63 1.94 -0.81
CA ILE A 140 -6.46 1.73 -1.66
C ILE A 140 -5.56 2.95 -1.54
N GLY A 141 -4.24 2.74 -1.53
CA GLY A 141 -3.27 3.84 -1.51
C GLY A 141 -2.20 3.63 -0.47
N ARG A 142 -1.50 4.70 -0.12
CA ARG A 142 -0.66 4.72 1.09
C ARG A 142 -1.56 4.94 2.27
N VAL A 143 -1.60 3.97 3.18
CA VAL A 143 -2.54 4.01 4.30
C VAL A 143 -1.75 4.17 5.61
N PRO A 144 -1.74 5.36 6.23
CA PRO A 144 -1.25 5.50 7.60
C PRO A 144 -2.05 4.63 8.56
N HIS A 145 -1.53 4.42 9.77
CA HIS A 145 -2.12 3.57 10.80
C HIS A 145 -3.54 4.00 11.26
N TRP A 146 -4.09 5.12 10.73
CA TRP A 146 -5.41 5.67 11.10
C TRP A 146 -6.57 4.71 10.86
N TYR A 147 -6.45 3.75 9.94
CA TYR A 147 -7.53 2.79 9.66
C TYR A 147 -7.89 1.92 10.88
N THR A 148 -6.97 1.75 11.85
CA THR A 148 -7.26 1.07 13.13
C THR A 148 -8.37 1.72 13.95
N ARG A 149 -8.80 2.94 13.60
CA ARG A 149 -9.88 3.68 14.29
C ARG A 149 -11.25 3.55 13.61
N VAL A 150 -11.36 2.84 12.48
CA VAL A 150 -12.62 2.75 11.73
C VAL A 150 -13.29 1.37 11.82
N THR A 151 -12.56 0.30 12.18
CA THR A 151 -13.15 -1.06 12.25
C THR A 151 -12.65 -1.88 13.43
N SER A 152 -13.52 -2.76 13.95
CA SER A 152 -13.19 -3.81 14.92
C SER A 152 -12.62 -5.08 14.28
N THR A 153 -12.67 -5.19 12.94
CA THR A 153 -12.22 -6.37 12.17
C THR A 153 -11.54 -5.94 10.87
N SER A 154 -10.30 -5.49 11.00
CA SER A 154 -9.38 -5.27 9.87
C SER A 154 -8.77 -6.59 9.45
N THR A 155 -8.96 -7.00 8.19
CA THR A 155 -8.17 -8.09 7.59
C THR A 155 -7.11 -7.47 6.71
N LEU A 156 -5.84 -7.54 7.12
CA LEU A 156 -4.71 -7.24 6.25
C LEU A 156 -4.52 -8.45 5.32
N ILE A 157 -4.46 -8.20 4.01
CA ILE A 157 -4.15 -9.21 3.00
C ILE A 157 -2.79 -8.87 2.42
#